data_AF-A0A968ZL57-F1
#
_entry.id   AF-A0A968ZL57-F1
#
_cell.length_a   1.000
_cell.length_b   1.000
_cell.length_c   1.000
_cell.angle_alpha   90.00
_cell.angle_beta   90.00
_cell.angle_gamma   90.00
#
_symmetry.space_group_name_H-M   'P 1'
#
loop_
_entity.id
_entity.type
_entity.pdbx_description
1 polymer ?
#
loop_
_entity_poly.entity_id
_entity_poly.type
_entity_poly.pdbx_seq_one_letter_code
_entity_poly.pdbx_strand_id
1 'polypeptide(L)'
;QHQPTQVLDRLYQLPLPGRVPVPVLDGSSWQTVINAPSNTGSTVNETFSAVTTNRVRLYGTGGNDNYFRLFEVEVYGVSASRESVQAPAEQAFQPPLIYPNPTSGLIHISLAGDEPAWVEIHDMRGSTVLQVS
;
A
#
# COMPACT_ATOMS: atom_id res chain seq x y z
N GLN A 1 -57.89 -21.56 -1.11
CA GLN A 1 -56.51 -21.19 -1.51
C GLN A 1 -56.63 -19.99 -2.42
N HIS A 2 -55.94 -18.88 -2.13
CA HIS A 2 -55.86 -17.72 -3.01
C HIS A 2 -54.39 -17.38 -3.25
N GLN A 3 -53.99 -17.36 -4.53
CA GLN A 3 -52.70 -16.81 -4.93
C GLN A 3 -52.83 -15.28 -5.06
N PRO A 4 -51.91 -14.48 -4.52
CA PRO A 4 -51.93 -13.04 -4.71
C PRO A 4 -51.45 -12.68 -6.13
N THR A 5 -52.28 -11.96 -6.88
CA THR A 5 -51.88 -11.36 -8.15
C THR A 5 -50.82 -10.29 -7.90
N GLN A 6 -49.56 -10.58 -8.22
CA GLN A 6 -48.50 -9.57 -8.28
C GLN A 6 -48.50 -8.87 -9.64
N VAL A 7 -48.34 -7.55 -9.62
CA VAL A 7 -48.66 -6.66 -10.74
C VAL A 7 -47.38 -6.09 -11.34
N LEU A 8 -47.25 -6.23 -12.67
CA LEU A 8 -46.40 -5.46 -13.58
C LEU A 8 -45.03 -5.03 -13.02
N ASP A 9 -44.00 -5.85 -13.28
CA ASP A 9 -42.76 -5.28 -13.81
C ASP A 9 -42.35 -6.03 -15.08
N ARG A 10 -42.23 -5.28 -16.19
CA ARG A 10 -41.98 -5.83 -17.54
C ARG A 10 -40.84 -5.11 -18.26
N LEU A 11 -40.00 -4.45 -17.47
CA LEU A 11 -38.65 -4.01 -17.76
C LEU A 11 -37.78 -4.87 -16.80
N TYR A 12 -36.58 -5.37 -17.09
CA TYR A 12 -35.48 -4.80 -17.86
C TYR A 12 -34.63 -5.87 -18.59
N GLN A 13 -35.23 -6.76 -19.39
CA GLN A 13 -34.44 -7.59 -20.33
C GLN A 13 -34.00 -6.77 -21.55
N LEU A 14 -32.75 -6.27 -21.55
CA LEU A 14 -32.08 -5.74 -22.75
C LEU A 14 -30.60 -6.14 -22.79
N PRO A 15 -30.11 -6.82 -23.85
CA PRO A 15 -28.69 -7.07 -24.10
C PRO A 15 -27.81 -5.84 -23.95
N LEU A 16 -26.93 -5.80 -22.93
CA LEU A 16 -25.80 -4.87 -22.94
C LEU A 16 -24.74 -5.39 -23.93
N PRO A 17 -24.20 -4.55 -24.84
CA PRO A 17 -23.07 -4.88 -25.70
C PRO A 17 -21.84 -3.97 -25.45
N GLY A 18 -20.64 -4.53 -25.40
CA GLY A 18 -19.40 -3.76 -25.13
C GLY A 18 -18.42 -4.56 -24.27
N ARG A 19 -17.21 -4.06 -24.01
CA ARG A 19 -16.21 -4.79 -23.19
C ARG A 19 -15.98 -4.12 -21.84
N VAL A 20 -15.94 -4.95 -20.80
CA VAL A 20 -15.73 -4.56 -19.40
C VAL A 20 -14.37 -5.09 -18.94
N PRO A 21 -13.29 -4.30 -19.10
CA PRO A 21 -12.04 -4.58 -18.42
C PRO A 21 -12.17 -4.33 -16.91
N VAL A 22 -11.74 -5.29 -16.10
CA VAL A 22 -11.46 -5.11 -14.66
C VAL A 22 -9.97 -4.87 -14.51
N PRO A 23 -9.50 -3.64 -14.23
CA PRO A 23 -8.10 -3.42 -13.92
C PRO A 23 -7.71 -3.43 -12.43
N VAL A 24 -6.47 -3.84 -12.21
CA VAL A 24 -5.70 -3.91 -10.97
C VAL A 24 -4.55 -2.90 -11.02
N LEU A 25 -4.09 -2.39 -9.87
CA LEU A 25 -2.98 -1.42 -9.81
C LEU A 25 -1.62 -2.10 -9.55
N ASP A 26 -0.73 -2.04 -10.53
CA ASP A 26 0.69 -2.47 -10.42
C ASP A 26 1.58 -1.25 -10.16
N GLY A 27 1.58 -0.77 -8.91
CA GLY A 27 2.48 0.28 -8.40
C GLY A 27 2.26 1.71 -8.94
N SER A 28 1.90 1.88 -10.21
CA SER A 28 1.63 3.18 -10.85
C SER A 28 0.73 3.10 -12.10
N SER A 29 0.22 1.92 -12.48
CA SER A 29 -0.65 1.78 -13.68
C SER A 29 -1.71 0.69 -13.54
N TRP A 30 -2.79 0.83 -14.31
CA TRP A 30 -3.98 -0.02 -14.28
C TRP A 30 -3.87 -1.17 -15.30
N GLN A 31 -3.45 -2.36 -14.86
CA GLN A 31 -3.40 -3.59 -15.67
C GLN A 31 -4.76 -4.29 -15.70
N THR A 32 -5.27 -4.64 -16.90
CA THR A 32 -6.54 -5.37 -17.06
C THR A 32 -6.38 -6.86 -16.77
N VAL A 33 -7.17 -7.43 -15.84
CA VAL A 33 -7.12 -8.86 -15.44
C VAL A 33 -8.33 -9.69 -15.88
N ILE A 34 -9.52 -9.08 -15.98
CA ILE A 34 -10.70 -9.64 -16.68
C ILE A 34 -11.01 -8.71 -17.85
N ASN A 35 -11.51 -9.23 -18.96
CA ASN A 35 -11.98 -8.42 -20.09
C ASN A 35 -13.22 -9.07 -20.73
N ALA A 36 -14.31 -9.09 -19.97
CA ALA A 36 -15.57 -9.75 -20.32
C ALA A 36 -16.38 -8.92 -21.33
N PRO A 37 -17.18 -9.54 -22.21
CA PRO A 37 -18.24 -8.81 -22.88
C PRO A 37 -19.31 -8.34 -21.87
N SER A 38 -20.11 -7.36 -22.27
CA SER A 38 -21.24 -6.86 -21.50
C SER A 38 -22.29 -7.94 -21.20
N ASN A 39 -23.03 -7.76 -20.11
CA ASN A 39 -23.86 -8.80 -19.49
C ASN A 39 -25.35 -8.41 -19.45
N THR A 40 -26.23 -9.39 -19.15
CA THR A 40 -27.64 -9.12 -18.77
C THR A 40 -28.15 -9.97 -17.60
N GLY A 41 -27.27 -10.77 -16.99
CA GLY A 41 -27.59 -11.42 -15.73
C GLY A 41 -27.78 -10.38 -14.64
N SER A 42 -28.73 -10.61 -13.73
CA SER A 42 -28.81 -9.89 -12.44
C SER A 42 -27.58 -10.09 -11.55
N THR A 43 -26.72 -11.05 -11.92
CA THR A 43 -25.50 -11.44 -11.22
C THR A 43 -24.46 -11.84 -12.27
N VAL A 44 -23.18 -11.58 -11.98
CA VAL A 44 -22.03 -11.97 -12.81
C VAL A 44 -20.94 -12.51 -11.88
N ASN A 45 -20.38 -13.67 -12.23
CA ASN A 45 -19.23 -14.25 -11.53
C ASN A 45 -18.12 -14.44 -12.55
N GLU A 46 -16.97 -13.83 -12.31
CA GLU A 46 -15.78 -13.86 -13.18
C GLU A 46 -14.55 -14.27 -12.36
N THR A 47 -13.58 -14.92 -12.99
CA THR A 47 -12.34 -15.37 -12.33
C THR A 47 -11.10 -14.95 -13.13
N PHE A 48 -10.01 -14.70 -12.42
CA PHE A 48 -8.74 -14.26 -12.99
C PHE A 48 -7.57 -14.81 -12.16
N SER A 49 -6.38 -14.83 -12.75
CA SER A 49 -5.14 -15.18 -12.04
C SER A 49 -4.94 -14.20 -10.86
N ALA A 50 -4.61 -14.71 -9.67
CA ALA A 50 -4.44 -13.89 -8.49
C ALA A 50 -3.34 -12.83 -8.67
N VAL A 51 -3.63 -11.58 -8.30
CA VAL A 51 -2.67 -10.45 -8.35
C VAL A 51 -2.61 -9.77 -6.99
N THR A 52 -1.40 -9.53 -6.48
CA THR A 52 -1.17 -8.78 -5.24
C THR A 52 -1.37 -7.29 -5.48
N THR A 53 -2.43 -6.71 -4.92
CA THR A 53 -2.73 -5.28 -5.08
C THR A 53 -3.40 -4.69 -3.83
N ASN A 54 -3.46 -3.36 -3.77
CA ASN A 54 -4.29 -2.61 -2.83
C ASN A 54 -5.57 -2.04 -3.47
N ARG A 55 -5.76 -2.16 -4.79
CA ARG A 55 -6.90 -1.56 -5.53
C ARG A 55 -7.34 -2.42 -6.71
N VAL A 56 -8.64 -2.61 -6.81
CA VAL A 56 -9.34 -3.17 -7.97
C VAL A 56 -10.35 -2.12 -8.47
N ARG A 57 -10.61 -2.08 -9.77
CA ARG A 57 -11.62 -1.22 -10.39
C ARG A 57 -12.41 -2.02 -11.42
N LEU A 58 -13.73 -1.83 -11.44
CA LEU A 58 -14.56 -2.15 -12.61
C LEU A 58 -14.52 -0.96 -13.56
N TYR A 59 -14.11 -1.13 -14.83
CA TYR A 59 -14.09 -0.05 -15.82
C TYR A 59 -15.00 -0.40 -17.00
N GLY A 60 -16.18 0.22 -17.03
CA GLY A 60 -17.13 0.10 -18.12
C GLY A 60 -17.08 1.31 -19.06
N THR A 61 -17.29 1.08 -20.36
CA THR A 61 -17.16 2.12 -21.41
C THR A 61 -18.48 2.67 -21.94
N GLY A 62 -19.63 2.10 -21.58
CA GLY A 62 -20.97 2.59 -21.92
C GLY A 62 -22.08 1.68 -21.41
N GLY A 63 -23.23 2.28 -21.08
CA GLY A 63 -24.49 1.60 -20.74
C GLY A 63 -25.61 2.01 -21.70
N ASN A 64 -26.78 1.38 -21.60
CA ASN A 64 -27.92 1.60 -22.51
C ASN A 64 -28.45 3.06 -22.52
N ASP A 65 -28.11 3.85 -21.50
CA ASP A 65 -28.37 5.28 -21.35
C ASP A 65 -27.10 6.07 -20.94
N ASN A 66 -25.91 5.52 -21.23
CA ASN A 66 -24.59 5.94 -20.77
C ASN A 66 -24.29 5.76 -19.27
N TYR A 67 -25.23 5.26 -18.44
CA TYR A 67 -24.98 5.00 -17.02
C TYR A 67 -24.70 3.52 -16.73
N PHE A 68 -23.70 3.27 -15.88
CA PHE A 68 -23.56 1.99 -15.18
C PHE A 68 -24.36 2.01 -13.89
N ARG A 69 -25.00 0.88 -13.58
CA ARG A 69 -25.78 0.65 -12.37
C ARG A 69 -25.36 -0.68 -11.77
N LEU A 70 -25.05 -0.66 -10.48
CA LEU A 70 -24.61 -1.81 -9.69
C LEU A 70 -25.35 -1.76 -8.36
N PHE A 71 -25.80 -2.90 -7.85
CA PHE A 71 -26.31 -3.00 -6.49
C PHE A 71 -25.17 -3.31 -5.51
N GLU A 72 -24.26 -4.19 -5.90
CA GLU A 72 -23.14 -4.67 -5.10
C GLU A 72 -21.96 -5.06 -6.00
N VAL A 73 -20.75 -5.14 -5.43
CA VAL A 73 -19.58 -5.73 -6.08
C VAL A 73 -18.71 -6.40 -5.02
N GLU A 74 -18.52 -7.70 -5.14
CA GLU A 74 -17.68 -8.51 -4.26
C GLU A 74 -16.38 -8.88 -4.96
N VAL A 75 -15.27 -8.87 -4.22
CA VAL A 75 -13.95 -9.30 -4.72
C VAL A 75 -13.31 -10.20 -3.68
N TYR A 76 -13.27 -11.50 -3.96
CA TYR A 76 -12.70 -12.50 -3.07
C TYR A 76 -11.22 -12.72 -3.34
N GLY A 77 -10.46 -13.00 -2.28
CA GLY A 77 -9.04 -13.27 -2.34
C GLY A 77 -8.49 -13.63 -0.96
N VAL A 78 -7.18 -13.84 -0.88
CA VAL A 78 -6.47 -14.05 0.39
C VAL A 78 -5.59 -12.83 0.69
N SER A 79 -5.41 -12.54 1.98
CA SER A 79 -4.44 -11.53 2.42
C SER A 79 -3.04 -11.93 1.94
N ALA A 80 -2.45 -11.13 1.06
CA ALA A 80 -1.05 -11.28 0.70
C ALA A 80 -0.20 -11.15 1.98
N SER A 81 0.74 -12.07 2.18
CA SER A 81 1.75 -11.93 3.21
C SER A 81 2.53 -10.65 2.94
N ARG A 82 2.47 -9.69 3.86
CA ARG A 82 3.48 -8.65 3.91
C ARG A 82 4.80 -9.36 4.19
N GLU A 83 5.70 -9.33 3.21
CA GLU A 83 7.13 -9.43 3.45
C GLU A 83 7.43 -8.54 4.67
N SER A 84 7.93 -9.15 5.74
CA SER A 84 8.44 -8.36 6.85
C SER A 84 9.61 -7.57 6.31
N VAL A 85 9.50 -6.24 6.31
CA VAL A 85 10.70 -5.40 6.28
C VAL A 85 11.48 -5.79 7.53
N GLN A 86 12.46 -6.67 7.34
CA GLN A 86 13.47 -6.95 8.34
C GLN A 86 14.03 -5.58 8.72
N ALA A 87 13.74 -5.11 9.94
CA ALA A 87 14.38 -3.90 10.42
C ALA A 87 15.90 -4.13 10.26
N PRO A 88 16.66 -3.18 9.69
CA PRO A 88 18.11 -3.27 9.68
C PRO A 88 18.53 -3.63 11.10
N ALA A 89 19.24 -4.76 11.26
CA ALA A 89 19.48 -5.33 12.59
C ALA A 89 20.04 -4.22 13.47
N GLU A 90 19.35 -3.91 14.58
CA GLU A 90 19.67 -2.72 15.37
C GLU A 90 21.12 -2.82 15.83
N GLN A 91 21.99 -2.09 15.14
CA GLN A 91 23.38 -1.92 15.49
C GLN A 91 23.39 -0.96 16.68
N ALA A 92 22.97 -1.52 17.83
CA ALA A 92 22.38 -0.80 18.93
C ALA A 92 23.29 0.35 19.34
N PHE A 93 22.84 1.58 19.11
CA PHE A 93 23.66 2.78 19.26
C PHE A 93 24.17 2.87 20.69
N GLN A 94 25.43 2.49 20.89
CA GLN A 94 26.13 2.66 22.15
C GLN A 94 26.60 4.12 22.18
N PRO A 95 26.02 4.99 23.02
CA PRO A 95 26.49 6.36 23.11
C PRO A 95 27.93 6.39 23.64
N PRO A 96 28.75 7.39 23.27
CA PRO A 96 30.08 7.56 23.83
C PRO A 96 30.02 7.63 25.36
N LEU A 97 30.85 6.84 26.04
CA LEU A 97 31.03 6.94 27.48
C LEU A 97 31.97 8.12 27.77
N ILE A 98 31.42 9.19 28.33
CA ILE A 98 32.14 10.43 28.64
C ILE A 98 32.33 10.54 30.15
N TYR A 99 33.57 10.56 30.64
CA TYR A 99 33.88 10.63 32.06
C TYR A 99 35.23 11.31 32.36
N PRO A 100 35.44 11.88 33.57
CA PRO A 100 34.42 12.19 34.57
C PRO A 100 33.53 13.34 34.10
N ASN A 101 32.27 13.33 34.55
CA ASN A 101 31.35 14.45 34.38
C ASN A 101 30.80 14.85 35.77
N PRO A 102 31.10 16.04 36.31
CA PRO A 102 31.97 17.07 35.73
C PRO A 102 33.46 16.70 35.68
N THR A 103 34.25 17.48 34.94
CA THR A 103 35.72 17.49 34.99
C THR A 103 36.26 18.88 35.33
N SER A 104 37.54 18.95 35.69
CA SER A 104 38.32 20.19 35.82
C SER A 104 39.57 20.22 34.92
N GLY A 105 39.75 19.25 34.02
CA GLY A 105 40.89 19.24 33.08
C GLY A 105 40.83 18.12 32.04
N LEU A 106 40.97 16.86 32.45
CA LEU A 106 40.97 15.70 31.54
C LEU A 106 39.55 15.15 31.34
N ILE A 107 39.21 14.85 30.09
CA ILE A 107 38.00 14.10 29.71
C ILE A 107 38.45 12.82 29.00
N HIS A 108 37.88 11.69 29.39
CA HIS A 108 37.92 10.45 28.64
C HIS A 108 36.63 10.32 27.84
N ILE A 109 36.77 9.99 26.56
CA ILE A 109 35.66 9.64 25.67
C ILE A 109 35.98 8.24 25.16
N SER A 110 35.10 7.28 25.44
CA SER A 110 35.22 5.91 24.92
C SER A 110 34.08 5.63 23.95
N LEU A 111 34.44 5.18 22.75
CA LEU A 111 33.51 4.75 21.71
C LEU A 111 33.39 3.22 21.71
N ALA A 112 32.29 2.69 21.17
CA ALA A 112 32.12 1.25 20.98
C ALA A 112 32.24 0.90 19.50
N GLY A 113 33.26 0.12 19.14
CA GLY A 113 33.59 -0.24 17.77
C GLY A 113 35.07 -0.02 17.48
N ASP A 114 35.40 0.12 16.19
CA ASP A 114 36.74 0.49 15.73
C ASP A 114 37.01 2.00 15.97
N GLU A 115 38.26 2.43 15.75
CA GLU A 115 38.70 3.82 15.89
C GLU A 115 37.85 4.81 15.05
N PRO A 116 37.54 6.02 15.56
CA PRO A 116 36.73 7.00 14.86
C PRO A 116 37.46 7.57 13.64
N ALA A 117 36.74 7.71 12.52
CA ALA A 117 37.27 8.32 11.30
C ALA A 117 37.52 9.85 11.41
N TRP A 118 36.95 10.51 12.42
CA TRP A 118 37.26 11.88 12.82
C TRP A 118 36.69 12.16 14.23
N VAL A 119 37.24 13.16 14.91
CA VAL A 119 36.74 13.67 16.21
C VAL A 119 36.77 15.19 16.21
N GLU A 120 35.65 15.83 16.53
CA GLU A 120 35.54 17.28 16.73
C GLU A 120 35.00 17.62 18.13
N ILE A 121 35.49 18.73 18.69
CA ILE A 121 35.00 19.30 19.96
C ILE A 121 34.74 20.79 19.73
N HIS A 122 33.60 21.29 20.23
CA HIS A 122 33.22 22.71 20.15
C HIS A 122 33.10 23.34 21.54
N ASP A 123 33.27 24.66 21.61
CA ASP A 123 32.86 25.46 22.78
C ASP A 123 31.34 25.68 22.83
N MET A 124 30.84 26.27 23.93
CA MET A 124 29.41 26.60 24.09
C MET A 124 28.89 27.67 23.10
N ARG A 125 29.74 28.18 22.19
CA ARG A 125 29.42 29.16 21.14
C ARG A 125 29.41 28.51 19.75
N GLY A 126 29.75 27.23 19.64
CA GLY A 126 29.87 26.47 18.39
C GLY A 126 31.27 26.50 17.76
N SER A 127 32.24 27.18 18.38
CA SER A 127 33.61 27.31 17.87
C SER A 127 34.37 26.01 18.05
N THR A 128 34.91 25.42 16.99
CA THR A 128 35.74 24.21 17.07
C THR A 128 37.01 24.48 17.88
N VAL A 129 37.27 23.68 18.92
CA VAL A 129 38.45 23.77 19.80
C VAL A 129 39.42 22.59 19.62
N LEU A 130 38.96 21.48 19.04
CA LEU A 130 39.77 20.36 18.59
C LEU A 130 39.14 19.73 17.35
N GLN A 131 39.97 19.34 16.38
CA GLN A 131 39.60 18.52 15.23
C GLN A 131 40.74 17.52 14.99
N VAL A 132 40.40 16.24 14.80
CA VAL A 132 41.35 15.14 14.52
C VAL A 132 40.75 14.29 13.39
N SER A 133 41.60 13.90 12.43
CA SER A 133 41.27 13.15 11.21
C SER A 133 42.48 12.35 10.73
#